data_AF-A0A940Q230-F1
#
_entry.id   AF-A0A940Q230-F1
#
_cell.length_a   1.000
_cell.length_b   1.000
_cell.length_c   1.000
_cell.angle_alpha   90.00
_cell.angle_beta   90.00
_cell.angle_gamma   90.00
#
_symmetry.space_group_name_H-M   'P 1'
#
loop_
_entity.id
_entity.type
_entity.pdbx_description
1 polymer ?
#
loop_
_entity_poly.entity_id
_entity_poly.type
_entity_poly.pdbx_seq_one_letter_code
_entity_poly.pdbx_strand_id
1 'polypeptide(L)'
;MRKTKQIKRKEVIYSIEEWEEIKRLAETASLKTGTYIKRISLNGKINVIDLNEVTPVMNALRIIGNNINQIAKKANEINSIYASDIENLKENYEDICHTLNLFLSTLPSTAA
;
A
#
# COMPACT_ATOMS: atom_id res chain seq x y z
N MET A 1 -15.17 -25.73 -42.26
CA MET A 1 -15.76 -26.06 -40.94
C MET A 1 -15.65 -24.84 -40.04
N ARG A 2 -16.77 -24.26 -39.57
CA ARG A 2 -16.75 -23.08 -38.68
C ARG A 2 -16.39 -23.56 -37.26
N LYS A 3 -15.26 -23.11 -36.71
CA LYS A 3 -14.89 -23.37 -35.31
C LYS A 3 -15.91 -22.68 -34.40
N THR A 4 -16.73 -23.44 -33.68
CA THR A 4 -17.69 -22.89 -32.72
C THR A 4 -16.94 -22.24 -31.57
N LYS A 5 -17.25 -20.97 -31.28
CA LYS A 5 -16.63 -20.24 -30.16
C LYS A 5 -17.03 -20.92 -28.85
N GLN A 6 -16.05 -21.34 -28.05
CA GLN A 6 -16.33 -21.84 -26.70
C GLN A 6 -16.77 -20.66 -25.83
N ILE A 7 -18.00 -20.71 -25.32
CA ILE A 7 -18.63 -19.66 -24.51
C ILE A 7 -18.87 -20.22 -23.11
N LYS A 8 -18.47 -19.48 -22.07
CA LYS A 8 -18.81 -19.77 -20.67
C LYS A 8 -19.75 -18.70 -20.13
N ARG A 9 -20.75 -19.11 -19.36
CA ARG A 9 -21.67 -18.22 -18.63
C ARG A 9 -21.36 -18.33 -17.14
N LYS A 10 -21.34 -17.18 -16.45
CA LYS A 10 -21.17 -17.09 -14.99
C LYS A 10 -22.21 -16.11 -14.47
N GLU A 11 -22.89 -16.49 -13.39
CA GLU A 11 -23.79 -15.61 -12.65
C GLU A 11 -23.01 -14.89 -11.55
N VAL A 12 -23.32 -13.60 -11.38
CA VAL A 12 -22.76 -12.72 -10.36
C VAL A 12 -23.94 -12.04 -9.68
N ILE A 13 -23.97 -12.09 -8.36
CA ILE A 13 -25.03 -11.52 -7.54
C ILE A 13 -24.47 -10.23 -6.93
N TYR A 14 -25.27 -9.17 -6.97
CA TYR A 14 -24.98 -7.88 -6.38
C TYR A 14 -26.04 -7.56 -5.33
N SER A 15 -25.67 -6.83 -4.29
CA SER A 15 -26.64 -6.14 -3.46
C SER A 15 -27.35 -5.05 -4.27
N ILE A 16 -28.47 -4.55 -3.76
CA ILE A 16 -29.20 -3.45 -4.42
C ILE A 16 -28.30 -2.20 -4.51
N GLU A 17 -27.53 -1.90 -3.47
CA GLU A 17 -26.63 -0.75 -3.42
C GLU A 17 -25.48 -0.87 -4.43
N GLU A 18 -24.83 -2.03 -4.49
CA GLU A 18 -23.79 -2.31 -5.48
C GLU A 18 -24.34 -2.19 -6.91
N TRP A 19 -25.57 -2.63 -7.14
CA TRP A 19 -26.21 -2.56 -8.44
C TRP A 19 -26.53 -1.13 -8.88
N GLU A 20 -27.01 -0.27 -7.98
CA GLU A 20 -27.22 1.15 -8.26
C GLU A 20 -25.92 1.85 -8.64
N GLU A 21 -24.84 1.59 -7.90
CA GLU A 21 -23.53 2.19 -8.20
C GLU A 21 -22.98 1.71 -9.56
N ILE A 22 -23.11 0.42 -9.88
CA ILE A 22 -22.69 -0.12 -11.18
C ILE A 22 -23.49 0.53 -12.31
N LYS A 23 -24.80 0.77 -12.15
CA LYS A 23 -25.61 1.48 -13.14
C LYS A 23 -25.12 2.91 -13.33
N ARG A 24 -24.90 3.65 -12.24
CA ARG A 24 -24.39 5.03 -12.27
C ARG A 24 -23.03 5.13 -12.98
N LEU A 25 -22.12 4.21 -12.69
CA LEU A 25 -20.80 4.16 -13.33
C LEU A 25 -20.90 3.77 -14.81
N ALA A 26 -21.79 2.83 -15.16
CA ALA A 26 -22.05 2.45 -16.54
C ALA A 26 -22.61 3.62 -17.37
N GLU A 27 -23.56 4.38 -16.81
CA GLU A 27 -24.13 5.59 -17.41
C GLU A 27 -23.06 6.67 -17.61
N THR A 28 -22.22 6.91 -16.58
CA THR A 28 -21.09 7.85 -16.66
C THR A 28 -20.14 7.47 -17.80
N ALA A 29 -19.90 6.16 -17.98
CA ALA A 29 -19.08 5.65 -19.07
C ALA A 29 -19.81 5.55 -20.42
N SER A 30 -21.09 5.93 -20.50
CA SER A 30 -21.96 5.78 -21.68
C SER A 30 -22.02 4.35 -22.21
N LEU A 31 -22.03 3.36 -21.31
CA LEU A 31 -22.06 1.94 -21.63
C LEU A 31 -23.31 1.27 -21.06
N LYS A 32 -23.77 0.21 -21.72
CA LYS A 32 -24.75 -0.71 -21.12
C LYS A 32 -24.10 -1.41 -19.93
N THR A 33 -24.85 -1.62 -18.85
CA THR A 33 -24.37 -2.24 -17.60
C THR A 33 -23.59 -3.53 -17.82
N GLY A 34 -24.11 -4.47 -18.63
CA GLY A 34 -23.39 -5.72 -18.92
C GLY A 34 -22.09 -5.53 -19.72
N THR A 35 -22.01 -4.49 -20.56
CA THR A 35 -20.76 -4.15 -21.28
C THR A 35 -19.76 -3.49 -20.35
N TYR A 36 -20.22 -2.62 -19.45
CA TYR A 36 -19.41 -2.00 -18.42
C TYR A 36 -18.80 -3.06 -17.50
N ILE A 37 -19.62 -3.95 -16.93
CA ILE A 37 -19.15 -5.07 -16.07
C ILE A 37 -18.12 -5.90 -16.81
N LYS A 38 -18.42 -6.34 -18.04
CA LYS A 38 -17.48 -7.12 -18.85
C LYS A 38 -16.16 -6.37 -19.10
N ARG A 39 -16.22 -5.06 -19.37
CA ARG A 39 -15.04 -4.23 -19.63
C ARG A 39 -14.19 -4.09 -18.37
N ILE A 40 -14.80 -3.86 -17.21
CA ILE A 40 -14.09 -3.77 -15.92
C ILE A 40 -13.54 -5.14 -15.51
N SER A 41 -14.29 -6.24 -15.68
CA SER A 41 -13.79 -7.58 -15.35
C SER A 41 -12.64 -8.05 -16.24
N LEU A 42 -12.52 -7.51 -17.46
CA LEU A 42 -11.43 -7.85 -18.39
C LEU A 42 -10.24 -6.90 -18.28
N ASN A 43 -10.49 -5.60 -18.07
CA ASN A 43 -9.46 -4.56 -18.12
C ASN A 43 -9.12 -3.97 -16.75
N GLY A 44 -9.89 -4.30 -15.71
CA GLY A 44 -9.62 -3.87 -14.35
C GLY A 44 -8.26 -4.40 -13.93
N LYS A 45 -7.31 -3.49 -13.72
CA LYS A 45 -6.03 -3.85 -13.11
C LYS A 45 -6.30 -4.04 -11.62
N ILE A 46 -6.20 -5.27 -11.14
CA ILE A 46 -6.11 -5.53 -9.71
C ILE A 46 -4.67 -5.23 -9.33
N ASN A 47 -4.45 -4.07 -8.71
CA ASN A 47 -3.15 -3.76 -8.12
C ASN A 47 -3.03 -4.58 -6.84
N VAL A 48 -2.40 -5.75 -6.93
CA VAL A 48 -1.92 -6.47 -5.75
C VAL A 48 -0.67 -5.74 -5.29
N ILE A 49 -0.85 -4.83 -4.34
CA ILE A 49 0.27 -4.13 -3.72
C ILE A 49 0.90 -5.11 -2.72
N ASP A 50 2.01 -5.71 -3.12
CA ASP A 50 2.83 -6.48 -2.19
C ASP A 50 3.63 -5.51 -1.30
N LEU A 51 3.24 -5.43 -0.02
CA LEU A 51 3.91 -4.59 0.98
C LEU A 51 5.14 -5.26 1.60
N ASN A 52 5.55 -6.45 1.12
CA ASN A 52 6.74 -7.12 1.59
C ASN A 52 7.98 -6.22 1.50
N GLU A 53 8.11 -5.41 0.44
CA GLU A 53 9.25 -4.51 0.28
C GLU A 53 9.24 -3.33 1.29
N VAL A 54 8.09 -2.95 1.85
CA VAL A 54 7.95 -1.87 2.84
C VAL A 54 8.20 -2.38 4.28
N THR A 55 8.18 -3.69 4.47
CA THR A 55 8.36 -4.33 5.79
C THR A 55 9.68 -3.99 6.47
N PRO A 56 10.84 -3.98 5.80
CA PRO A 56 12.11 -3.56 6.40
C PRO A 56 12.09 -2.13 6.94
N VAL A 57 11.45 -1.20 6.20
CA VAL A 57 11.31 0.21 6.60
C VAL A 57 10.44 0.32 7.86
N MET A 58 9.30 -0.38 7.90
CA MET A 58 8.42 -0.41 9.09
C MET A 58 9.13 -0.97 10.33
N ASN A 59 9.95 -2.01 10.15
CA ASN A 59 10.73 -2.59 11.24
C ASN A 59 11.78 -1.61 11.78
N ALA A 60 12.49 -0.91 10.89
CA ALA A 60 13.47 0.10 11.30
C ALA A 60 12.78 1.26 12.06
N LEU A 61 11.64 1.74 11.55
CA LEU A 61 10.86 2.80 12.21
C LEU A 61 10.40 2.40 13.61
N ARG A 62 9.99 1.14 13.79
CA ARG A 62 9.58 0.59 15.10
C ARG A 62 10.74 0.59 16.10
N ILE A 63 11.96 0.24 15.66
CA ILE A 63 13.15 0.26 16.51
C ILE A 63 13.43 1.68 17.01
N ILE A 64 13.38 2.69 16.14
CA ILE A 64 13.54 4.09 16.56
C ILE A 64 12.44 4.52 17.52
N GLY A 65 11.17 4.22 17.22
CA GLY A 65 10.06 4.58 18.11
C GLY A 65 10.25 4.04 19.52
N ASN A 66 10.77 2.81 19.64
CA ASN A 66 11.12 2.22 20.93
C ASN A 66 12.29 2.94 21.59
N ASN A 67 13.35 3.29 20.85
CA ASN A 67 14.52 3.98 21.41
C ASN A 67 14.16 5.40 21.88
N ILE A 68 13.38 6.16 21.11
CA ILE A 68 12.85 7.47 21.51
C ILE A 68 12.05 7.34 22.80
N ASN A 69 11.18 6.33 22.89
CA ASN A 69 10.38 6.10 24.09
C ASN A 69 11.26 5.74 25.31
N GLN A 70 12.35 5.00 25.11
CA GLN A 70 13.32 4.72 26.18
C GLN A 70 14.00 6.00 26.67
N ILE A 71 14.45 6.86 25.75
CA ILE A 71 15.08 8.15 26.10
C ILE A 71 14.08 9.04 26.82
N ALA A 72 12.83 9.12 26.33
CA ALA A 72 11.78 9.91 26.97
C ALA A 72 11.47 9.41 28.38
N LYS A 73 11.34 8.09 28.60
CA LYS A 73 11.15 7.52 29.93
C LYS A 73 12.31 7.84 30.86
N LYS A 74 13.55 7.66 30.39
CA LYS A 74 14.76 7.95 31.15
C LYS A 74 14.89 9.44 31.49
N ALA A 75 14.56 10.32 30.55
CA ALA A 75 14.47 11.75 30.79
C ALA A 75 13.44 12.10 31.86
N ASN A 76 12.26 11.47 31.82
CA ASN A 76 11.20 11.67 32.80
C ASN A 76 11.57 11.14 34.19
N GLU A 77 12.33 10.05 34.27
CA GLU A 77 12.78 9.45 35.53
C GLU A 77 13.90 10.24 36.21
N ILE A 78 14.84 10.80 35.45
CA ILE A 78 16.07 11.39 35.99
C ILE A 78 16.09 12.94 35.86
N ASN A 79 15.08 13.55 35.23
CA ASN A 79 15.05 14.96 34.84
C ASN A 79 16.31 15.41 34.05
N SER A 80 17.01 14.46 33.42
CA SER A 80 18.27 14.68 32.74
C SER A 80 18.43 13.70 31.61
N ILE A 81 18.99 14.18 30.49
CA ILE A 81 19.26 13.40 29.28
C ILE A 81 20.78 13.31 29.13
N TYR A 82 21.31 12.09 29.03
CA TYR A 82 22.73 11.91 28.79
C TYR A 82 23.06 12.17 27.31
N ALA A 83 24.20 12.83 27.07
CA ALA A 83 24.67 13.09 25.70
C ALA A 83 24.81 11.81 24.87
N SER A 84 25.21 10.69 25.50
CA SER A 84 25.31 9.38 24.86
C SER A 84 23.96 8.83 24.36
N ASP A 85 22.86 9.15 25.05
CA ASP A 85 21.52 8.71 24.64
C ASP A 85 21.08 9.47 23.36
N ILE A 86 21.43 10.76 23.27
CA ILE A 86 21.19 11.58 22.06
C ILE A 86 22.08 11.12 20.90
N GLU A 87 23.32 10.74 21.17
CA GLU A 87 24.26 10.27 20.16
C GLU A 87 23.81 8.94 19.55
N ASN A 88 23.40 7.98 20.39
CA ASN A 88 22.77 6.73 19.94
C ASN A 88 21.50 7.00 19.11
N LEU A 89 20.69 8.00 19.46
CA LEU A 89 19.50 8.34 18.67
C LEU A 89 19.86 8.88 17.27
N LYS A 90 20.92 9.69 17.17
CA LYS A 90 21.41 10.22 15.90
C LYS A 90 21.94 9.10 14.99
N GLU A 91 22.72 8.16 15.52
CA GLU A 91 23.21 7.02 14.75
C GLU A 91 22.05 6.18 14.18
N ASN A 92 21.05 5.87 15.01
CA ASN A 92 19.87 5.14 14.55
C ASN A 92 19.08 5.91 13.46
N TYR A 93 19.00 7.23 13.57
CA TYR A 93 18.36 8.07 12.56
C TYR A 93 19.09 7.99 11.21
N GLU A 94 20.42 8.05 11.21
CA GLU A 94 21.25 7.89 10.01
C GLU A 94 21.06 6.50 9.38
N ASP A 95 20.97 5.43 10.18
CA ASP A 95 20.70 4.07 9.70
C ASP A 95 19.33 3.96 9.01
N ILE A 96 18.31 4.67 9.51
CA ILE A 96 17.02 4.77 8.83
C ILE A 96 17.14 5.54 7.52
N CYS A 97 17.80 6.70 7.52
CA CYS A 97 18.00 7.48 6.31
C CYS A 97 18.73 6.65 5.24
N HIS A 98 19.70 5.84 5.65
CA HIS A 98 20.40 4.91 4.77
C HIS A 98 19.46 3.82 4.23
N THR A 99 18.69 3.17 5.10
CA THR A 99 17.73 2.11 4.71
C THR A 99 16.64 2.64 3.78
N LEU A 100 16.13 3.85 4.04
CA LEU A 100 15.16 4.54 3.20
C LEU A 100 15.77 4.88 1.84
N ASN A 101 16.99 5.42 1.78
CA ASN A 101 17.65 5.71 0.51
C ASN A 101 17.89 4.44 -0.31
N LEU A 102 18.28 3.33 0.33
CA LEU A 102 18.39 2.03 -0.33
C LEU A 102 17.04 1.57 -0.88
N PHE A 103 15.99 1.60 -0.06
CA PHE A 103 14.65 1.22 -0.49
C PHE A 103 14.15 2.09 -1.66
N LEU A 104 14.28 3.41 -1.56
CA LEU A 104 13.90 4.35 -2.61
C LEU A 104 14.73 4.15 -3.89
N SER A 105 16.00 3.75 -3.78
CA SER A 105 16.84 3.41 -4.94
C SER A 105 16.43 2.12 -5.64
N THR A 106 15.83 1.18 -4.90
CA THR A 106 15.33 -0.09 -5.45
C THR A 106 13.95 0.02 -6.09
N LEU A 107 13.20 1.08 -5.77
CA LEU A 107 11.93 1.33 -6.41
C LEU A 107 12.19 1.74 -7.88
N PRO A 108 11.56 1.05 -8.86
CA PRO A 108 11.66 1.48 -10.24
C PRO A 108 11.15 2.91 -10.34
N SER A 109 11.90 3.78 -11.02
CA SER A 109 11.44 5.12 -11.36
C SER A 109 10.19 4.99 -12.24
N THR A 110 9.02 4.94 -11.59
CA THR A 110 7.74 5.17 -12.24
C THR A 110 7.62 6.67 -12.49
N ALA A 111 8.47 7.17 -13.40
CA ALA A 111 8.12 8.29 -14.23
C ALA A 111 7.04 7.80 -15.20
N ALA A 112 5.77 8.02 -14.83
CA ALA A 112 4.60 7.89 -15.69
C ALA A 112 3.63 9.02 -15.38
#